data_AF-A0A504J0J2-F1
#
_entry.id   AF-A0A504J0J2-F1
#
_cell.length_a   1.000
_cell.length_b   1.000
_cell.length_c   1.000
_cell.angle_alpha   90.00
_cell.angle_beta   90.00
_cell.angle_gamma   90.00
#
_symmetry.space_group_name_H-M   'P 1'
#
loop_
_entity.id
_entity.type
_entity.pdbx_description
1 polymer ?
#
loop_
_entity_poly.entity_id
_entity_poly.type
_entity_poly.pdbx_seq_one_letter_code
_entity_poly.pdbx_strand_id
1 'polypeptide(L)'
;MKVTKLLSTLQVSLLLIGTILFFTNCERDEEIIPENTIKSVSIPNISGYYTGSDKGHYYIKQIDNNIFWMGEDPTGIWVNIFRGTLVGNKISGIFYDVPKGRNRGFRELEFVVNGNVINKTYGPGFGGNVLTKSVKPNDLPGERPQGFGTKDNINDLTGKWKANDRGTYYIRQIGDRVVWFGEQDYTSGRPVWSNVAFGTRVEDTITLEWADVPKGRNGGSGQLTLTVDDANQLSRIRVSGGFGGSRWKR
;
A
#
# COMPACT_ATOMS: atom_id res chain seq x y z
N MET A 1 -36.34 -15.49 -68.71
CA MET A 1 -36.67 -14.50 -67.65
C MET A 1 -35.45 -13.60 -67.49
N LYS A 2 -35.42 -12.26 -67.71
CA LYS A 2 -36.46 -11.19 -67.66
C LYS A 2 -37.29 -11.29 -66.38
N VAL A 3 -37.32 -10.32 -65.47
CA VAL A 3 -37.50 -8.85 -65.60
C VAL A 3 -36.54 -8.15 -64.59
N THR A 4 -35.79 -7.05 -64.79
CA THR A 4 -35.87 -5.76 -65.53
C THR A 4 -36.60 -4.60 -64.81
N LYS A 5 -35.84 -3.66 -64.21
CA LYS A 5 -35.93 -2.17 -64.33
C LYS A 5 -34.98 -1.50 -63.28
N LEU A 6 -34.06 -0.57 -63.62
CA LEU A 6 -34.22 0.88 -63.96
C LEU A 6 -34.79 1.69 -62.78
N LEU A 7 -34.41 2.92 -62.40
CA LEU A 7 -33.48 4.01 -62.85
C LEU A 7 -33.26 4.96 -61.61
N SER A 8 -32.48 6.05 -61.55
CA SER A 8 -31.57 6.82 -62.45
C SER A 8 -30.57 7.69 -61.65
N THR A 9 -29.54 8.21 -62.32
CA THR A 9 -28.68 9.37 -61.98
C THR A 9 -29.38 10.71 -61.80
N LEU A 10 -28.76 11.69 -61.11
CA LEU A 10 -28.54 13.05 -61.65
C LEU A 10 -27.42 13.85 -60.92
N GLN A 11 -26.63 14.62 -61.66
CA GLN A 11 -25.84 15.76 -61.14
C GLN A 11 -26.72 17.02 -61.13
N VAL A 12 -26.48 17.97 -60.21
CA VAL A 12 -26.74 19.40 -60.46
C VAL A 12 -25.63 20.24 -59.81
N SER A 13 -25.20 21.29 -60.52
CA SER A 13 -24.13 22.21 -60.12
C SER A 13 -24.66 23.43 -59.35
N LEU A 14 -23.70 24.10 -58.70
CA LEU A 14 -23.77 25.38 -57.98
C LEU A 14 -24.68 26.46 -58.63
N LEU A 15 -25.47 27.17 -57.80
CA LEU A 15 -25.82 28.57 -58.06
C LEU A 15 -25.85 29.37 -56.75
N LEU A 16 -25.20 30.53 -56.77
CA LEU A 16 -25.06 31.43 -55.63
C LEU A 16 -26.19 32.47 -55.67
N ILE A 17 -27.00 32.58 -54.61
CA ILE A 17 -27.90 33.72 -54.40
C ILE A 17 -27.72 34.20 -52.96
N GLY A 18 -27.14 35.39 -52.81
CA GLY A 18 -27.02 36.05 -51.52
C GLY A 18 -28.34 36.69 -51.11
N THR A 19 -28.72 36.55 -49.84
CA THR A 19 -29.79 37.33 -49.22
C THR A 19 -29.29 37.87 -47.90
N ILE A 20 -29.14 39.20 -47.81
CA ILE A 20 -28.82 39.88 -46.56
C ILE A 20 -30.11 39.93 -45.74
N LEU A 21 -30.07 39.41 -44.52
CA LEU A 21 -31.14 39.55 -43.53
C LEU A 21 -30.53 40.00 -42.21
N PHE A 22 -30.80 41.25 -41.85
CA PHE A 22 -30.48 41.79 -40.54
C PHE A 22 -31.35 41.08 -39.49
N PHE A 23 -30.71 40.48 -38.50
CA PHE A 23 -31.35 40.16 -37.23
C PHE A 23 -30.64 40.90 -36.10
N THR A 24 -31.46 41.57 -35.30
CA THR A 24 -31.06 42.45 -34.21
C THR A 24 -30.41 41.68 -33.07
N ASN A 25 -29.40 42.28 -32.42
CA ASN A 25 -28.86 41.79 -31.15
C ASN A 25 -29.99 41.50 -30.16
N CYS A 26 -30.07 40.23 -29.73
CA CYS A 26 -30.63 39.86 -28.45
C CYS A 26 -29.48 39.15 -27.73
N GLU A 27 -28.65 39.94 -27.06
CA GLU A 27 -27.61 39.43 -26.18
C GLU A 27 -28.30 38.58 -25.10
N ARG A 28 -28.09 37.27 -25.20
CA ARG A 28 -28.44 36.34 -24.15
C ARG A 28 -27.15 36.16 -23.36
N ASP A 29 -27.06 36.84 -22.23
CA ASP A 29 -25.91 36.71 -21.34
C ASP A 29 -25.73 35.24 -20.97
N GLU A 30 -24.71 34.61 -21.55
CA GLU A 30 -24.21 33.35 -21.04
C GLU A 30 -23.57 33.66 -19.69
N GLU A 31 -24.32 33.42 -18.62
CA GLU A 31 -23.79 33.46 -17.27
C GLU A 31 -22.68 32.39 -17.18
N ILE A 32 -21.44 32.84 -17.38
CA ILE A 32 -20.24 32.01 -17.25
C ILE A 32 -20.17 31.60 -15.78
N ILE A 33 -20.77 30.45 -15.46
CA ILE A 33 -20.61 29.81 -14.16
C ILE A 33 -19.10 29.64 -13.99
N PRO A 34 -18.47 30.32 -13.02
CA PRO A 34 -17.03 30.23 -12.87
C PRO A 34 -16.70 28.77 -12.59
N GLU A 35 -15.82 28.19 -13.41
CA GLU A 35 -15.36 26.81 -13.24
C GLU A 35 -14.78 26.68 -11.83
N ASN A 36 -15.61 26.17 -10.93
CA ASN A 36 -15.32 26.14 -9.50
C ASN A 36 -14.18 25.15 -9.32
N THR A 37 -12.97 25.69 -9.39
CA THR A 37 -11.73 24.92 -9.39
C THR A 37 -11.69 24.20 -8.07
N ILE A 38 -12.10 22.93 -8.08
CA ILE A 38 -12.00 22.04 -6.93
C ILE A 38 -10.51 21.97 -6.66
N LYS A 39 -10.04 22.79 -5.70
CA LYS A 39 -8.72 22.64 -5.11
C LYS A 39 -8.70 21.23 -4.56
N SER A 40 -8.10 20.33 -5.31
CA SER A 40 -7.74 19.01 -4.82
C SER A 40 -6.95 19.26 -3.55
N VAL A 41 -7.52 18.87 -2.41
CA VAL A 41 -6.88 19.06 -1.12
C VAL A 41 -5.69 18.12 -1.11
N SER A 42 -4.53 18.63 -1.53
CA SER A 42 -3.29 17.89 -1.55
C SER A 42 -2.91 17.60 -0.11
N ILE A 43 -3.14 16.37 0.32
CA ILE A 43 -2.78 15.94 1.67
C ILE A 43 -1.25 16.02 1.75
N PRO A 44 -0.68 16.78 2.71
CA PRO A 44 0.76 16.79 2.94
C PRO A 44 1.26 15.38 3.24
N ASN A 45 2.44 15.02 2.73
CA ASN A 45 2.98 13.67 2.84
C ASN A 45 2.93 13.13 4.29
N ILE A 46 2.12 12.09 4.52
CA ILE A 46 1.88 11.52 5.86
C ILE A 46 2.96 10.53 6.28
N SER A 47 4.04 10.36 5.50
CA SER A 47 5.17 9.52 5.91
C SER A 47 5.79 10.05 7.20
N GLY A 48 6.15 9.14 8.11
CA GLY A 48 6.82 9.48 9.36
C GLY A 48 6.53 8.50 10.49
N TYR A 49 6.93 8.90 11.69
CA TYR A 49 6.65 8.19 12.93
C TYR A 49 5.44 8.82 13.64
N TYR A 50 4.59 7.96 14.19
CA TYR A 50 3.38 8.31 14.89
C TYR A 50 3.31 7.53 16.21
N THR A 51 2.83 8.18 17.27
CA THR A 51 2.48 7.53 18.54
C THR A 51 0.98 7.23 18.52
N GLY A 52 0.59 5.98 18.80
CA GLY A 52 -0.80 5.58 18.94
C GLY A 52 -1.39 5.89 20.33
N SER A 53 -2.71 6.08 20.39
CA SER A 53 -3.48 6.19 21.65
C SER A 53 -3.37 4.95 22.55
N ASP A 54 -2.99 3.81 21.97
CA ASP A 54 -2.69 2.54 22.64
C ASP A 54 -1.22 2.42 23.09
N LYS A 55 -0.45 3.52 23.00
CA LYS A 55 1.00 3.59 23.23
C LYS A 55 1.85 2.84 22.19
N GLY A 56 1.25 2.39 21.08
CA GLY A 56 1.95 1.76 19.98
C GLY A 56 2.86 2.72 19.21
N HIS A 57 3.94 2.17 18.65
CA HIS A 57 4.82 2.84 17.70
C HIS A 57 4.35 2.56 16.27
N TYR A 58 4.10 3.59 15.46
CA TYR A 58 3.64 3.43 14.09
C TYR A 58 4.58 4.14 13.11
N TYR A 59 4.94 3.45 12.03
CA TYR A 59 5.88 3.93 11.02
C TYR A 59 5.19 3.90 9.66
N ILE A 60 4.65 5.05 9.26
CA ILE A 60 3.82 5.20 8.07
C ILE A 60 4.70 5.64 6.90
N LYS A 61 4.48 5.02 5.74
CA LYS A 61 5.10 5.36 4.45
C LYS A 61 3.98 5.59 3.43
N GLN A 62 3.97 6.78 2.84
CA GLN A 62 3.12 7.13 1.71
C GLN A 62 3.94 7.07 0.42
N ILE A 63 3.39 6.44 -0.62
CA ILE A 63 3.90 6.42 -1.99
C ILE A 63 2.71 6.71 -2.89
N ASP A 64 2.65 7.92 -3.44
CA ASP A 64 1.47 8.48 -4.10
C ASP A 64 0.22 8.35 -3.21
N ASN A 65 -0.78 7.59 -3.64
CA ASN A 65 -1.98 7.28 -2.84
C ASN A 65 -1.84 5.99 -2.03
N ASN A 66 -0.77 5.19 -2.18
CA ASN A 66 -0.58 3.96 -1.43
C ASN A 66 -0.02 4.25 -0.04
N ILE A 67 -0.65 3.65 0.98
CA ILE A 67 -0.23 3.74 2.38
C ILE A 67 0.27 2.36 2.83
N PHE A 68 1.49 2.35 3.35
CA PHE A 68 2.10 1.21 4.03
C PHE A 68 2.40 1.62 5.48
N TRP A 69 2.22 0.72 6.44
CA TRP A 69 2.85 0.89 7.74
C TRP A 69 3.29 -0.42 8.37
N MET A 70 4.18 -0.27 9.35
CA MET A 70 4.31 -1.20 10.47
C MET A 70 3.88 -0.48 11.76
N GLY A 71 3.16 -1.20 12.62
CA GLY A 71 2.84 -0.79 13.98
C GLY A 71 3.35 -1.84 14.97
N GLU A 72 3.97 -1.44 16.08
CA GLU A 72 4.40 -2.35 17.15
C GLU A 72 4.05 -1.84 18.56
N ASP A 73 3.59 -2.75 19.41
CA ASP A 73 3.57 -2.56 20.85
C ASP A 73 5.02 -2.53 21.39
N PRO A 74 5.38 -1.58 22.27
CA PRO A 74 6.64 -1.58 23.00
C PRO A 74 6.93 -2.90 23.72
N THR A 75 5.92 -3.56 24.32
CA THR A 75 6.12 -4.78 25.12
C THR A 75 6.24 -6.06 24.28
N GLY A 76 5.71 -6.05 23.05
CA GLY A 76 5.80 -7.14 22.08
C GLY A 76 4.62 -8.11 22.05
N ILE A 77 3.47 -7.72 22.61
CA ILE A 77 2.23 -8.49 22.51
C ILE A 77 1.74 -8.53 21.05
N TRP A 78 1.83 -7.40 20.34
CA TRP A 78 1.41 -7.30 18.94
C TRP A 78 2.41 -6.53 18.08
N VAL A 79 2.45 -6.92 16.81
CA VAL A 79 3.09 -6.18 15.72
C VAL A 79 2.20 -6.40 14.51
N ASN A 80 1.74 -5.34 13.88
CA ASN A 80 0.94 -5.39 12.66
C ASN A 80 1.62 -4.66 11.51
N ILE A 81 1.22 -5.03 10.31
CA ILE A 81 1.50 -4.27 9.10
C ILE A 81 0.19 -3.94 8.39
N PHE A 82 0.18 -2.86 7.62
CA PHE A 82 -1.00 -2.42 6.86
C PHE A 82 -0.63 -2.04 5.43
N ARG A 83 -1.55 -2.32 4.51
CA ARG A 83 -1.58 -1.78 3.15
C ARG A 83 -2.97 -1.23 2.87
N GLY A 84 -3.02 -0.01 2.35
CA GLY A 84 -4.25 0.67 2.01
C GLY A 84 -4.03 1.82 1.04
N THR A 85 -5.07 2.60 0.80
CA THR A 85 -5.05 3.78 -0.07
C THR A 85 -5.55 5.02 0.65
N LEU A 86 -4.97 6.17 0.30
CA LEU A 86 -5.39 7.50 0.71
C LEU A 86 -6.19 8.13 -0.44
N VAL A 87 -7.45 8.47 -0.20
CA VAL A 87 -8.35 9.14 -1.16
C VAL A 87 -9.00 10.33 -0.48
N GLY A 88 -8.73 11.54 -0.97
CA GLY A 88 -8.98 12.76 -0.20
C GLY A 88 -8.25 12.64 1.15
N ASN A 89 -8.94 12.85 2.26
CA ASN A 89 -8.40 12.66 3.61
C ASN A 89 -8.69 11.28 4.24
N LYS A 90 -9.26 10.33 3.50
CA LYS A 90 -9.60 8.99 4.02
C LYS A 90 -8.54 7.97 3.67
N ILE A 91 -8.09 7.21 4.66
CA ILE A 91 -7.25 6.01 4.47
C ILE A 91 -8.14 4.79 4.68
N SER A 92 -8.20 3.88 3.70
CA SER A 92 -8.89 2.59 3.83
C SER A 92 -7.96 1.45 3.40
N GLY A 93 -8.00 0.31 4.09
CA GLY A 93 -7.13 -0.83 3.78
C GLY A 93 -7.26 -1.97 4.80
N ILE A 94 -6.29 -2.89 4.82
CA ILE A 94 -6.31 -4.07 5.68
C ILE A 94 -5.01 -4.16 6.50
N PHE A 95 -5.14 -4.45 7.80
CA PHE A 95 -4.00 -4.81 8.64
C PHE A 95 -3.86 -6.32 8.81
N TYR A 96 -2.65 -6.77 9.07
CA TYR A 96 -2.32 -8.14 9.47
C TYR A 96 -1.33 -8.10 10.63
N ASP A 97 -1.64 -8.76 11.74
CA ASP A 97 -0.62 -9.07 12.75
C ASP A 97 0.43 -10.01 12.14
N VAL A 98 1.71 -9.85 12.51
CA VAL A 98 2.84 -10.66 12.03
C VAL A 98 3.58 -11.31 13.21
N PRO A 99 4.27 -12.45 13.01
CA PRO A 99 4.82 -13.25 14.11
C PRO A 99 6.01 -12.65 14.86
N LYS A 100 6.25 -11.33 14.75
CA LYS A 100 7.05 -10.55 15.72
C LYS A 100 6.27 -10.30 17.02
N GLY A 101 4.93 -10.33 16.95
CA GLY A 101 4.02 -10.35 18.09
C GLY A 101 3.32 -11.71 18.24
N ARG A 102 2.45 -11.83 19.26
CA ARG A 102 1.68 -13.03 19.58
C ARG A 102 0.26 -13.02 18.99
N ASN A 103 -0.32 -11.84 18.80
CA ASN A 103 -1.65 -11.66 18.22
C ASN A 103 -1.71 -12.15 16.75
N ARG A 104 -2.90 -12.55 16.29
CA ARG A 104 -3.13 -13.13 14.95
C ARG A 104 -4.32 -12.48 14.23
N GLY A 105 -4.66 -11.25 14.57
CA GLY A 105 -5.72 -10.48 13.92
C GLY A 105 -5.38 -10.12 12.47
N PHE A 106 -6.42 -9.91 11.67
CA PHE A 106 -6.37 -9.23 10.38
C PHE A 106 -7.78 -8.74 10.05
N ARG A 107 -7.96 -7.44 9.80
CA ARG A 107 -9.27 -6.83 9.46
C ARG A 107 -9.06 -5.58 8.62
N GLU A 108 -10.13 -5.16 7.97
CA GLU A 108 -10.24 -3.83 7.38
C GLU A 108 -10.12 -2.74 8.45
N LEU A 109 -9.49 -1.62 8.08
CA LEU A 109 -9.44 -0.39 8.87
C LEU A 109 -9.77 0.81 7.98
N GLU A 110 -10.35 1.83 8.60
CA GLU A 110 -10.51 3.15 7.99
C GLU A 110 -10.07 4.25 8.96
N PHE A 111 -9.46 5.31 8.42
CA PHE A 111 -9.04 6.49 9.16
C PHE A 111 -9.31 7.78 8.38
N VAL A 112 -9.38 8.89 9.11
CA VAL A 112 -9.40 10.25 8.56
C VAL A 112 -8.15 11.01 9.00
N VAL A 113 -7.42 11.56 8.02
CA VAL A 113 -6.24 12.41 8.20
C VAL A 113 -6.66 13.86 8.47
N ASN A 114 -6.14 14.42 9.57
CA ASN A 114 -6.37 15.79 9.99
C ASN A 114 -5.00 16.41 10.37
N GLY A 115 -4.25 16.86 9.35
CA GLY A 115 -2.89 17.36 9.52
C GLY A 115 -1.94 16.29 10.10
N ASN A 116 -1.45 16.51 11.32
CA ASN A 116 -0.56 15.58 12.02
C ASN A 116 -1.29 14.46 12.78
N VAL A 117 -2.62 14.41 12.76
CA VAL A 117 -3.42 13.42 13.49
C VAL A 117 -4.18 12.53 12.51
N ILE A 118 -4.16 11.23 12.73
CA ILE A 118 -4.90 10.23 11.94
C ILE A 118 -5.87 9.52 12.89
N ASN A 119 -7.17 9.77 12.72
CA ASN A 119 -8.23 9.26 13.59
C ASN A 119 -8.90 8.04 12.96
N LYS A 120 -9.00 6.93 13.68
CA LYS A 120 -9.67 5.71 13.22
C LYS A 120 -11.18 5.91 13.17
N THR A 121 -11.80 5.67 12.02
CA THR A 121 -13.26 5.67 11.85
C THR A 121 -13.84 4.27 11.83
N TYR A 122 -13.07 3.27 11.39
CA TYR A 122 -13.45 1.86 11.42
C TYR A 122 -12.24 0.97 11.71
N GLY A 123 -12.44 -0.17 12.36
CA GLY A 123 -11.37 -1.14 12.62
C GLY A 123 -11.53 -1.87 13.95
N PRO A 124 -12.39 -2.91 14.01
CA PRO A 124 -12.50 -3.77 15.19
C PRO A 124 -11.23 -4.59 15.40
N GLY A 125 -10.80 -4.74 16.66
CA GLY A 125 -9.61 -5.51 17.02
C GLY A 125 -8.26 -4.80 16.83
N PHE A 126 -8.24 -3.52 16.43
CA PHE A 126 -7.03 -2.69 16.32
C PHE A 126 -7.00 -1.63 17.44
N GLY A 127 -5.88 -1.53 18.17
CA GLY A 127 -5.76 -0.69 19.37
C GLY A 127 -5.77 0.81 19.11
N GLY A 128 -4.90 1.30 18.22
CA GLY A 128 -4.75 2.72 17.91
C GLY A 128 -6.03 3.35 17.34
N ASN A 129 -6.74 4.10 18.17
CA ASN A 129 -7.89 4.92 17.75
C ASN A 129 -7.44 6.29 17.22
N VAL A 130 -6.32 6.81 17.72
CA VAL A 130 -5.70 8.06 17.28
C VAL A 130 -4.21 7.83 17.10
N LEU A 131 -3.66 8.19 15.94
CA LEU A 131 -2.22 8.19 15.67
C LEU A 131 -1.76 9.64 15.52
N THR A 132 -0.83 10.09 16.36
CA THR A 132 -0.31 11.47 16.35
C THR A 132 1.13 11.50 15.86
N LYS A 133 1.41 12.25 14.79
CA LYS A 133 2.75 12.41 14.21
C LYS A 133 3.69 13.03 15.22
N SER A 134 4.86 12.44 15.42
CA SER A 134 5.77 12.80 16.50
C SER A 134 7.23 12.51 16.15
N VAL A 135 8.15 12.84 17.04
CA VAL A 135 9.58 12.53 16.86
C VAL A 135 9.82 11.05 17.22
N LYS A 136 10.43 10.31 16.29
CA LYS A 136 10.81 8.91 16.48
C LYS A 136 11.79 8.78 17.67
N PRO A 137 11.55 7.90 18.67
CA PRO A 137 12.51 7.63 19.74
C PRO A 137 13.88 7.18 19.21
N ASN A 138 14.94 7.38 20.00
CA ASN A 138 16.28 6.94 19.62
C ASN A 138 16.40 5.41 19.69
N ASP A 139 15.85 4.80 20.75
CA ASP A 139 15.77 3.35 20.91
C ASP A 139 14.38 2.85 20.55
N LEU A 140 14.32 1.84 19.68
CA LEU A 140 13.09 1.24 19.17
C LEU A 140 13.09 -0.27 19.41
N PRO A 141 11.93 -0.92 19.63
CA PRO A 141 11.87 -2.35 19.96
C PRO A 141 12.54 -3.24 18.90
N GLY A 142 13.62 -3.91 19.29
CA GLY A 142 14.46 -4.72 18.40
C GLY A 142 13.82 -6.00 17.89
N GLU A 143 14.66 -6.88 17.37
CA GLU A 143 14.29 -8.25 16.97
C GLU A 143 13.64 -9.00 18.15
N ARG A 144 12.60 -9.79 17.88
CA ARG A 144 11.90 -10.63 18.86
C ARG A 144 11.92 -12.12 18.48
N PRO A 145 11.68 -13.06 19.41
CA PRO A 145 11.35 -14.44 19.10
C PRO A 145 10.09 -14.55 18.21
N GLN A 146 9.90 -15.71 17.57
CA GLN A 146 8.65 -16.00 16.84
C GLN A 146 7.48 -16.13 17.83
N GLY A 147 6.45 -15.32 17.67
CA GLY A 147 5.24 -15.39 18.51
C GLY A 147 4.20 -16.41 18.03
N PHE A 148 4.17 -16.74 16.74
CA PHE A 148 3.34 -17.81 16.16
C PHE A 148 3.88 -18.27 14.80
N GLY A 149 3.33 -19.37 14.27
CA GLY A 149 3.76 -19.99 13.01
C GLY A 149 4.31 -21.39 13.21
N THR A 150 4.49 -22.12 12.11
CA THR A 150 4.89 -23.53 12.08
C THR A 150 6.22 -23.67 11.33
N LYS A 151 7.07 -24.62 11.71
CA LYS A 151 8.23 -25.03 10.90
C LYS A 151 7.92 -26.30 10.12
N ASP A 152 8.78 -26.66 9.16
CA ASP A 152 8.74 -27.95 8.46
C ASP A 152 7.42 -28.22 7.69
N ASN A 153 6.64 -27.17 7.43
CA ASN A 153 5.41 -27.21 6.64
C ASN A 153 5.56 -26.29 5.41
N ILE A 154 5.77 -26.90 4.24
CA ILE A 154 5.90 -26.17 2.97
C ILE A 154 4.62 -25.40 2.59
N ASN A 155 3.45 -25.76 3.14
CA ASN A 155 2.17 -25.10 2.87
C ASN A 155 1.84 -23.95 3.84
N ASP A 156 2.62 -23.77 4.92
CA ASP A 156 2.49 -22.66 5.87
C ASP A 156 3.83 -21.93 6.06
N LEU A 157 4.01 -20.82 5.35
CA LEU A 157 5.22 -19.97 5.45
C LEU A 157 5.22 -19.06 6.70
N THR A 158 4.21 -19.15 7.57
CA THR A 158 4.11 -18.31 8.77
C THR A 158 5.25 -18.61 9.74
N GLY A 159 6.01 -17.59 10.10
CA GLY A 159 7.07 -17.70 11.10
C GLY A 159 8.13 -16.60 10.97
N LYS A 160 9.22 -16.80 11.70
CA LYS A 160 10.41 -15.97 11.68
C LYS A 160 11.46 -16.59 10.76
N TRP A 161 11.96 -15.80 9.83
CA TRP A 161 12.94 -16.17 8.82
C TRP A 161 14.16 -15.24 8.94
N LYS A 162 15.37 -15.79 8.82
CA LYS A 162 16.63 -15.02 8.70
C LYS A 162 17.08 -15.00 7.25
N ALA A 163 17.52 -13.85 6.77
CA ALA A 163 17.98 -13.67 5.40
C ALA A 163 19.48 -13.33 5.32
N ASN A 164 20.05 -13.54 4.14
CA ASN A 164 21.48 -13.31 3.87
C ASN A 164 21.89 -11.83 3.73
N ASP A 165 20.98 -10.88 3.95
CA ASP A 165 21.24 -9.43 4.03
C ASP A 165 21.39 -8.93 5.48
N ARG A 166 21.53 -9.85 6.44
CA ARG A 166 21.52 -9.59 7.90
C ARG A 166 20.17 -9.07 8.39
N GLY A 167 19.08 -9.51 7.75
CA GLY A 167 17.71 -9.18 8.09
C GLY A 167 16.94 -10.32 8.76
N THR A 168 16.00 -9.93 9.61
CA THR A 168 14.95 -10.80 10.15
C THR A 168 13.61 -10.46 9.50
N TYR A 169 12.88 -11.49 9.07
CA TYR A 169 11.61 -11.40 8.37
C TYR A 169 10.54 -12.19 9.12
N TYR A 170 9.44 -11.53 9.47
CA TYR A 170 8.29 -12.11 10.14
C TYR A 170 7.18 -12.29 9.11
N ILE A 171 7.21 -13.45 8.45
CA ILE A 171 6.31 -13.80 7.36
C ILE A 171 5.02 -14.37 7.95
N ARG A 172 3.88 -14.01 7.36
CA ARG A 172 2.58 -14.61 7.64
C ARG A 172 1.91 -15.00 6.34
N GLN A 173 1.34 -16.20 6.33
CA GLN A 173 0.50 -16.69 5.25
C GLN A 173 -0.95 -16.86 5.75
N ILE A 174 -1.93 -16.52 4.91
CA ILE A 174 -3.36 -16.77 5.13
C ILE A 174 -3.98 -17.18 3.79
N GLY A 175 -4.12 -18.48 3.55
CA GLY A 175 -4.47 -18.98 2.21
C GLY A 175 -3.34 -18.66 1.21
N ASP A 176 -3.68 -17.96 0.13
CA ASP A 176 -2.74 -17.46 -0.88
C ASP A 176 -2.03 -16.16 -0.43
N ARG A 177 -2.63 -15.37 0.46
CA ARG A 177 -2.10 -14.09 0.94
C ARG A 177 -0.79 -14.30 1.71
N VAL A 178 0.29 -13.71 1.23
CA VAL A 178 1.58 -13.62 1.94
C VAL A 178 1.86 -12.17 2.27
N VAL A 179 2.25 -11.93 3.53
CA VAL A 179 2.62 -10.62 4.05
C VAL A 179 3.82 -10.74 4.99
N TRP A 180 4.64 -9.69 5.12
CA TRP A 180 5.69 -9.68 6.15
C TRP A 180 6.03 -8.31 6.71
N PHE A 181 6.68 -8.32 7.87
CA PHE A 181 7.56 -7.25 8.31
C PHE A 181 9.01 -7.75 8.28
N GLY A 182 9.93 -6.97 7.71
CA GLY A 182 11.37 -7.23 7.72
C GLY A 182 12.14 -6.08 8.37
N GLU A 183 13.18 -6.38 9.16
CA GLU A 183 14.12 -5.38 9.69
C GLU A 183 15.55 -5.91 9.68
N GLN A 184 16.52 -5.00 9.51
CA GLN A 184 17.93 -5.32 9.77
C GLN A 184 18.11 -5.78 11.22
N ASP A 185 18.97 -6.77 11.46
CA ASP A 185 19.38 -7.16 12.81
C ASP A 185 20.11 -6.00 13.52
N TYR A 186 19.65 -5.60 14.72
CA TYR A 186 20.25 -4.56 15.54
C TYR A 186 20.06 -4.81 17.05
N THR A 187 21.04 -4.40 17.86
CA THR A 187 21.03 -4.61 19.33
C THR A 187 20.42 -3.43 20.09
N SER A 188 20.63 -2.20 19.63
CA SER A 188 20.14 -0.96 20.25
C SER A 188 19.98 0.16 19.22
N GLY A 189 19.28 1.24 19.58
CA GLY A 189 19.00 2.34 18.66
C GLY A 189 17.95 2.01 17.60
N ARG A 190 18.33 2.12 16.31
CA ARG A 190 17.45 1.99 15.15
C ARG A 190 18.12 1.18 14.03
N PRO A 191 17.37 0.35 13.28
CA PRO A 191 17.92 -0.36 12.12
C PRO A 191 18.25 0.61 10.98
N VAL A 192 19.13 0.21 10.06
CA VAL A 192 19.38 0.95 8.80
C VAL A 192 18.16 0.86 7.88
N TRP A 193 17.53 -0.30 7.79
CA TRP A 193 16.37 -0.54 6.94
C TRP A 193 15.29 -1.35 7.68
N SER A 194 14.05 -1.20 7.24
CA SER A 194 12.91 -1.97 7.71
C SER A 194 11.80 -1.83 6.69
N ASN A 195 11.24 -2.95 6.21
CA ASN A 195 10.22 -2.94 5.18
C ASN A 195 8.99 -3.75 5.58
N VAL A 196 7.89 -3.46 4.90
CA VAL A 196 6.70 -4.31 4.87
C VAL A 196 6.48 -4.79 3.46
N ALA A 197 5.92 -5.99 3.29
CA ALA A 197 5.57 -6.53 1.99
C ALA A 197 4.21 -7.23 1.99
N PHE A 198 3.54 -7.18 0.85
CA PHE A 198 2.19 -7.69 0.63
C PHE A 198 2.08 -8.29 -0.76
N GLY A 199 1.46 -9.46 -0.86
CA GLY A 199 1.16 -10.07 -2.15
C GLY A 199 0.57 -11.45 -1.99
N THR A 200 0.85 -12.36 -2.92
CA THR A 200 0.26 -13.69 -2.96
C THR A 200 1.28 -14.76 -3.32
N ARG A 201 0.97 -15.99 -2.92
CA ARG A 201 1.64 -17.22 -3.33
C ARG A 201 0.73 -17.99 -4.30
N VAL A 202 1.29 -18.44 -5.41
CA VAL A 202 0.67 -19.40 -6.33
C VAL A 202 1.69 -20.52 -6.54
N GLU A 203 1.30 -21.75 -6.20
CA GLU A 203 2.23 -22.89 -6.10
C GLU A 203 3.45 -22.48 -5.26
N ASP A 204 4.68 -22.63 -5.76
CA ASP A 204 5.88 -22.22 -5.04
C ASP A 204 6.36 -20.80 -5.37
N THR A 205 5.67 -20.07 -6.25
CA THR A 205 6.01 -18.67 -6.56
C THR A 205 5.29 -17.71 -5.63
N ILE A 206 6.03 -16.83 -4.95
CA ILE A 206 5.49 -15.71 -4.17
C ILE A 206 5.79 -14.40 -4.91
N THR A 207 4.78 -13.57 -5.17
CA THR A 207 4.96 -12.23 -5.73
C THR A 207 4.47 -11.19 -4.73
N LEU A 208 5.32 -10.19 -4.44
CA LEU A 208 5.12 -9.20 -3.38
C LEU A 208 5.46 -7.79 -3.87
N GLU A 209 4.62 -6.83 -3.50
CA GLU A 209 4.99 -5.42 -3.44
C GLU A 209 5.58 -5.13 -2.06
N TRP A 210 6.67 -4.35 -1.98
CA TRP A 210 7.33 -4.00 -0.73
C TRP A 210 7.68 -2.51 -0.65
N ALA A 211 7.73 -1.99 0.59
CA ALA A 211 8.16 -0.62 0.87
C ALA A 211 8.93 -0.53 2.20
N ASP A 212 10.03 0.21 2.23
CA ASP A 212 10.69 0.63 3.47
C ASP A 212 9.77 1.56 4.26
N VAL A 213 9.56 1.23 5.53
CA VAL A 213 8.83 2.05 6.51
C VAL A 213 9.81 2.81 7.40
N PRO A 214 9.47 4.02 7.88
CA PRO A 214 10.41 4.90 8.59
C PRO A 214 10.74 4.47 10.03
N LYS A 215 10.76 3.17 10.34
CA LYS A 215 11.48 2.63 11.49
C LYS A 215 12.99 2.67 11.23
N GLY A 216 13.40 2.22 10.04
CA GLY A 216 14.74 2.37 9.49
C GLY A 216 15.08 3.81 9.06
N ARG A 217 16.14 3.92 8.25
CA ARG A 217 16.64 5.14 7.59
C ARG A 217 16.48 5.08 6.06
N ASN A 218 16.55 3.88 5.48
CA ASN A 218 16.26 3.65 4.07
C ASN A 218 14.79 3.95 3.75
N GLY A 219 14.48 4.15 2.47
CA GLY A 219 13.16 4.58 2.01
C GLY A 219 12.76 4.04 0.64
N GLY A 220 13.35 2.90 0.22
CA GLY A 220 13.07 2.25 -1.06
C GLY A 220 11.71 1.54 -1.12
N SER A 221 11.35 1.08 -2.30
CA SER A 221 10.13 0.30 -2.56
C SER A 221 10.22 -0.36 -3.92
N GLY A 222 9.49 -1.45 -4.13
CA GLY A 222 9.46 -2.13 -5.42
C GLY A 222 8.67 -3.42 -5.42
N GLN A 223 8.97 -4.27 -6.40
CA GLN A 223 8.42 -5.60 -6.55
C GLN A 223 9.49 -6.64 -6.21
N LEU A 224 9.05 -7.79 -5.68
CA LEU A 224 9.89 -8.90 -5.27
C LEU A 224 9.19 -10.21 -5.60
N THR A 225 9.87 -11.08 -6.35
CA THR A 225 9.38 -12.44 -6.65
C THR A 225 10.33 -13.44 -6.00
N LEU A 226 9.77 -14.35 -5.21
CA LEU A 226 10.48 -15.45 -4.55
C LEU A 226 9.98 -16.80 -5.05
N THR A 227 10.81 -17.82 -4.89
CA THR A 227 10.43 -19.24 -4.93
C THR A 227 10.49 -19.80 -3.51
N VAL A 228 9.60 -20.74 -3.21
CA VAL A 228 9.68 -21.65 -2.07
C VAL A 228 10.57 -22.82 -2.50
N ASP A 229 11.79 -22.90 -1.98
CA ASP A 229 12.72 -23.99 -2.34
C ASP A 229 12.35 -25.28 -1.59
N ASP A 230 12.01 -25.13 -0.30
CA ASP A 230 11.55 -26.20 0.58
C ASP A 230 10.77 -25.61 1.77
N ALA A 231 10.37 -26.46 2.72
CA ALA A 231 9.59 -26.05 3.90
C ALA A 231 10.26 -24.98 4.78
N ASN A 232 11.57 -24.81 4.72
CA ASN A 232 12.34 -23.88 5.55
C ASN A 232 13.34 -23.03 4.74
N GLN A 233 13.26 -23.00 3.40
CA GLN A 233 14.10 -22.15 2.54
C GLN A 233 13.28 -21.43 1.45
N LEU A 234 13.54 -20.12 1.29
CA LEU A 234 13.07 -19.31 0.16
C LEU A 234 14.27 -18.72 -0.59
N SER A 235 14.15 -18.59 -1.91
CA SER A 235 15.13 -17.91 -2.76
C SER A 235 14.49 -16.83 -3.63
N ARG A 236 15.23 -15.77 -3.94
CA ARG A 236 14.77 -14.66 -4.78
C ARG A 236 14.92 -14.96 -6.27
N ILE A 237 13.83 -14.82 -7.01
CA ILE A 237 13.80 -14.88 -8.48
C ILE A 237 14.05 -13.49 -9.08
N ARG A 238 13.29 -12.47 -8.68
CA ARG A 238 13.32 -11.12 -9.28
C ARG A 238 13.13 -10.02 -8.24
N VAL A 239 13.70 -8.84 -8.50
CA VAL A 239 13.60 -7.65 -7.63
C VAL A 239 13.59 -6.36 -8.45
N SER A 240 12.88 -5.35 -7.96
CA SER A 240 13.12 -3.93 -8.24
C SER A 240 13.28 -3.14 -6.93
N GLY A 241 13.73 -1.89 -7.01
CA GLY A 241 13.84 -1.00 -5.84
C GLY A 241 15.05 -1.21 -4.92
N GLY A 242 15.98 -2.11 -5.27
CA GLY A 242 17.23 -2.32 -4.53
C GLY A 242 17.14 -3.20 -3.28
N PHE A 243 16.12 -4.07 -3.18
CA PHE A 243 15.95 -4.98 -2.04
C PHE A 243 17.17 -5.90 -1.83
N GLY A 244 17.66 -5.99 -0.59
CA GLY A 244 18.90 -6.70 -0.24
C GLY A 244 18.78 -8.22 -0.26
N GLY A 245 17.87 -8.78 0.55
CA GLY A 245 17.71 -10.21 0.77
C GLY A 245 17.51 -11.02 -0.51
N SER A 246 18.16 -12.18 -0.58
CA SER A 246 18.10 -13.09 -1.72
C SER A 246 17.92 -14.57 -1.35
N ARG A 247 18.21 -14.95 -0.10
CA ARG A 247 17.91 -16.28 0.46
C ARG A 247 17.45 -16.14 1.91
N TRP A 248 16.42 -16.89 2.29
CA TRP A 248 15.83 -16.92 3.64
C TRP A 248 15.85 -18.34 4.19
N LYS A 249 16.04 -18.48 5.51
CA LYS A 249 15.92 -19.75 6.25
C LYS A 249 15.17 -19.55 7.56
N ARG A 250 14.41 -20.54 8.04
CA ARG A 250 13.67 -20.46 9.34
C ARG A 250 14.09 -21.49 10.38
#